data_AF-A0A3G2SZV5-F1
#
_entry.id   AF-A0A3G2SZV5-F1
#
_cell.length_a   1.000
_cell.length_b   1.000
_cell.length_c   1.000
_cell.angle_alpha   90.00
_cell.angle_beta   90.00
_cell.angle_gamma   90.00
#
_symmetry.space_group_name_H-M   'P 1'
#
loop_
_entity.id
_entity.type
_entity.pdbx_description
1 polymer ?
#
loop_
_entity_poly.entity_id
_entity_poly.type
_entity_poly.pdbx_seq_one_letter_code
_entity_poly.pdbx_strand_id
1 'polypeptide(L)' 'MQFFGIITLQTHINRAMFNSMPRRDQDNLLQYLYDQGYSVKDIANEYGISANSLYDRINAHRGRGRNPSFT' A
#
# COMPACT_ATOMS: atom_id res chain seq x y z
N MET A 1 -12.70 -4.49 -26.24
CA MET A 1 -12.11 -3.84 -25.05
C MET A 1 -12.67 -4.50 -23.81
N GLN A 2 -12.03 -5.57 -23.34
CA GLN A 2 -12.39 -6.24 -22.09
C GLN A 2 -11.64 -5.56 -20.95
N PHE A 3 -12.37 -5.15 -19.92
CA PHE A 3 -11.83 -4.50 -18.73
C PHE A 3 -10.96 -5.50 -17.94
N PHE A 4 -9.67 -5.19 -17.77
CA PHE A 4 -8.72 -5.87 -16.89
C PHE A 4 -9.07 -5.62 -15.41
N GLY A 5 -10.21 -6.14 -14.94
CA GLY A 5 -10.72 -5.85 -13.59
C GLY A 5 -10.47 -6.93 -12.54
N ILE A 6 -10.05 -8.15 -12.91
CA ILE A 6 -10.12 -9.30 -11.97
C ILE A 6 -9.02 -10.33 -12.20
N ILE A 7 -7.82 -9.91 -12.57
CA ILE A 7 -6.64 -10.78 -12.47
C ILE A 7 -5.62 -9.99 -11.67
N THR A 8 -5.39 -10.36 -10.40
CA THR A 8 -4.06 -10.35 -9.73
C THR A 8 -4.12 -10.41 -8.19
N LEU A 9 -5.28 -10.29 -7.51
CA LEU A 9 -5.32 -10.33 -6.04
C LEU A 9 -5.49 -11.73 -5.42
N GLN A 10 -5.55 -12.78 -6.25
CA GLN A 10 -5.81 -14.14 -5.78
C GLN A 10 -4.58 -14.84 -5.18
N THR A 11 -3.39 -14.22 -5.22
CA THR A 11 -2.11 -14.83 -4.75
C THR A 11 -1.48 -14.10 -3.56
N HIS A 12 -2.11 -13.04 -3.04
CA HIS A 12 -1.49 -12.26 -1.97
C HIS A 12 -1.99 -12.73 -0.61
N ILE A 13 -1.02 -13.11 0.22
CA ILE A 13 -1.06 -13.22 1.69
C ILE A 13 -2.38 -12.70 2.24
N ASN A 14 -3.24 -13.59 2.73
CA ASN A 14 -4.54 -13.18 3.23
C ASN A 14 -4.39 -12.20 4.42
N ARG A 15 -5.44 -11.41 4.68
CA ARG A 15 -5.44 -10.41 5.74
C ARG A 15 -5.01 -10.96 7.11
N ALA A 16 -5.33 -12.21 7.41
CA ALA A 16 -4.90 -12.86 8.65
C ALA A 16 -3.37 -13.00 8.73
N MET A 17 -2.73 -13.49 7.66
CA MET A 17 -1.27 -13.56 7.59
C MET A 17 -0.64 -12.17 7.65
N PHE A 18 -1.16 -11.19 6.92
CA PHE A 18 -0.69 -9.80 7.00
C PHE A 18 -0.70 -9.26 8.43
N ASN A 19 -1.79 -9.48 9.18
CA ASN A 19 -1.90 -9.02 10.56
C ASN A 19 -0.95 -9.76 11.51
N SER A 20 -0.55 -10.99 11.20
CA SER A 20 0.42 -11.76 11.99
C SER A 20 1.88 -11.40 11.70
N MET A 21 2.16 -10.66 10.63
CA MET A 21 3.53 -10.26 10.30
C MET A 21 4.07 -9.20 11.26
N PRO A 22 5.38 -9.19 11.49
CA PRO A 22 6.06 -8.03 12.08
C PRO A 22 5.72 -6.75 11.31
N ARG A 23 5.62 -5.63 12.03
CA ARG A 23 5.23 -4.34 11.42
C ARG A 23 6.11 -3.94 10.24
N ARG A 24 7.42 -4.19 10.33
CA ARG A 24 8.37 -3.93 9.25
C ARG A 24 8.05 -4.72 7.98
N ASP A 25 7.67 -5.98 8.10
CA ASP A 25 7.36 -6.84 6.96
C ASP A 25 6.02 -6.46 6.32
N GLN A 26 5.05 -6.04 7.15
CA GLN A 26 3.82 -5.43 6.65
C GLN A 26 4.13 -4.19 5.80
N ASP A 27 4.98 -3.29 6.31
CA ASP A 27 5.32 -2.04 5.61
C ASP A 27 6.06 -2.33 4.29
N ASN A 28 6.96 -3.30 4.28
CA ASN A 28 7.65 -3.77 3.06
C ASN A 28 6.66 -4.33 2.03
N LEU A 29 5.69 -5.15 2.45
CA LEU A 29 4.67 -5.69 1.55
C LEU A 29 3.80 -4.58 0.95
N LEU A 30 3.37 -3.62 1.78
CA LEU A 30 2.56 -2.50 1.33
C LEU A 30 3.31 -1.62 0.33
N GLN A 31 4.60 -1.36 0.58
CA GLN A 31 5.46 -0.64 -0.35
C GLN A 31 5.62 -1.41 -1.66
N TYR A 32 5.91 -2.71 -1.59
CA TYR A 32 6.04 -3.56 -2.78
C TYR A 32 4.79 -3.51 -3.66
N LEU A 33 3.60 -3.64 -3.07
CA LEU A 33 2.35 -3.56 -3.83
C LEU A 33 2.17 -2.18 -4.46
N TYR A 34 2.47 -1.11 -3.74
CA TYR A 34 2.42 0.23 -4.33
C TYR A 34 3.40 0.37 -5.51
N ASP A 35 4.63 -0.14 -5.38
CA ASP A 35 5.65 -0.12 -6.44
C ASP A 35 5.26 -0.96 -7.66
N GLN A 36 4.44 -2.01 -7.48
CA GLN A 36 3.84 -2.77 -8.58
C GLN A 36 2.69 -2.03 -9.29
N GLY A 37 2.31 -0.84 -8.81
CA GLY A 37 1.28 0.00 -9.42
C GLY A 37 -0.12 -0.21 -8.84
N TYR A 38 -0.28 -0.98 -7.76
CA TYR A 38 -1.57 -1.06 -7.07
C TYR A 38 -1.93 0.27 -6.43
N SER A 39 -3.19 0.67 -6.54
CA SER A 39 -3.65 1.92 -5.93
C SER A 39 -3.69 1.80 -4.41
N VAL A 40 -3.42 2.91 -3.71
CA VAL A 40 -3.54 2.99 -2.25
C VAL A 40 -4.93 2.55 -1.78
N LYS A 41 -5.97 2.89 -2.55
CA LYS A 41 -7.35 2.50 -2.23
C LYS A 41 -7.52 0.99 -2.23
N ASP A 42 -6.99 0.31 -3.25
CA ASP A 42 -7.16 -1.14 -3.41
C ASP A 42 -6.37 -1.90 -2.34
N ILE A 43 -5.13 -1.49 -2.09
CA ILE A 43 -4.29 -2.07 -1.02
C ILE A 43 -4.95 -1.86 0.35
N ALA A 44 -5.46 -0.65 0.62
CA ALA A 44 -6.12 -0.33 1.88
C ALA A 44 -7.36 -1.19 2.14
N ASN A 45 -8.19 -1.37 1.10
CA ASN A 45 -9.38 -2.21 1.17
C ASN A 45 -9.03 -3.68 1.42
N GLU A 46 -8.03 -4.21 0.71
CA GLU A 46 -7.65 -5.62 0.79
C GLU A 46 -7.15 -6.01 2.19
N TYR A 47 -6.24 -5.21 2.76
CA TYR A 47 -5.69 -5.50 4.09
C TYR A 47 -6.52 -4.88 5.22
N GLY A 48 -7.60 -4.16 4.88
CA GLY A 48 -8.49 -3.48 5.79
C GLY A 48 -7.78 -2.51 6.73
N ILE A 49 -6.94 -1.66 6.15
CA ILE A 49 -6.28 -0.51 6.79
C ILE A 49 -6.83 0.77 6.15
N SER A 50 -6.76 1.91 6.85
CA SER A 50 -7.20 3.18 6.26
C SER A 50 -6.20 3.66 5.20
N ALA A 51 -6.69 4.30 4.14
CA ALA A 51 -5.84 4.90 3.12
C ALA A 51 -4.86 5.92 3.71
N ASN A 52 -5.29 6.70 4.72
CA ASN A 52 -4.42 7.63 5.44
C ASN A 52 -3.28 6.88 6.16
N SER A 53 -3.59 5.81 6.90
CA SER A 53 -2.56 4.99 7.54
C SER A 53 -1.62 4.38 6.52
N LEU A 54 -2.12 3.97 5.36
CA LEU A 54 -1.28 3.43 4.29
C LEU A 54 -0.31 4.50 3.75
N TYR A 55 -0.78 5.72 3.47
CA TYR A 55 0.07 6.83 3.03
C TYR A 55 1.19 7.17 4.00
N ASP A 56 1.00 6.95 5.30
CA ASP A 56 2.04 7.19 6.31
C ASP A 56 3.06 6.05 6.40
N ARG A 57 2.74 4.89 5.83
CA ARG A 57 3.58 3.68 5.86
C ARG A 57 4.40 3.49 4.59
N ILE A 58 3.92 4.01 3.45
CA ILE A 58 4.59 3.86 2.15
C ILE A 58 5.18 5.18 1.67
N ASN A 59 6.27 5.08 0.92
CA ASN A 59 6.83 6.16 0.13
C ASN A 59 6.01 6.35 -1.16
N ALA A 60 4.73 6.71 -1.01
CA ALA A 60 3.98 7.24 -2.13
C ALA A 60 4.69 8.51 -2.59
N HIS A 61 4.95 8.65 -3.90
CA HIS A 61 5.59 9.83 -4.48
C HIS A 61 4.74 11.07 -4.20
N ARG A 62 4.88 11.59 -2.98
CA ARG A 62 4.34 12.85 -2.55
C ARG A 62 5.12 13.87 -3.35
N GLY A 63 4.47 14.52 -4.31
CA GLY A 63 4.77 15.88 -4.74
C GLY A 63 4.65 16.91 -3.60
N ARG A 64 4.96 16.52 -2.36
CA ARG A 64 5.29 17.40 -1.26
C ARG A 64 6.78 17.29 -1.09
N GLY A 65 7.50 18.15 -1.81
CA GLY A 65 8.87 18.47 -1.45
C GLY A 65 8.92 18.70 0.05
N ARG A 66 9.94 18.11 0.69
CA ARG A 66 10.51 18.61 1.94
C ARG A 66 10.23 20.10 2.06
N ASN A 67 9.29 20.51 2.90
CA ASN A 67 9.10 21.93 3.19
C ASN A 67 10.42 22.36 3.86
N PRO A 68 11.28 23.17 3.21
CA PRO A 68 12.40 23.74 3.91
C PRO A 68 11.77 24.79 4.82
N SER A 69 11.41 24.39 6.04
CA SER A 69 11.17 25.36 7.09
C SER A 69 12.51 26.05 7.31
N PHE A 70 12.64 27.26 6.77
CA PHE A 70 13.72 28.17 7.11
C PHE A 70 13.53 28.56 8.57
N THR A 71 14.38 28.00 9.44
CA THR A 71 14.73 28.57 10.75
C THR A 71 16.20 28.31 10.98
#